data_AF-A0A7W3UK41-F1
#
_entry.id   AF-A0A7W3UK41-F1
#
_cell.length_a   1.000
_cell.length_b   1.000
_cell.length_c   1.000
_cell.angle_alpha   90.00
_cell.angle_beta   90.00
_cell.angle_gamma   90.00
#
_symmetry.space_group_name_H-M   'P 1'
#
loop_
_entity.id
_entity.type
_entity.pdbx_description
1 polymer ?
#
loop_
_entity_poly.entity_id
_entity_poly.type
_entity_poly.pdbx_seq_one_letter_code
_entity_poly.pdbx_strand_id
1 'polypeptide(L)'
;MSINSLKETVSDDELQTVKASLRLEPDMTDDDKLVKMLIKAARRDVISQVGERINDFFDNNEVFNAAVILEVSHLYNHRSATSEQQTYEVPMALYSLINSMKDEYRYRIMKSDGLLSDDSSDSADAESSNEKTANSNQTSELGDEHNG
;
A
#
# COMPACT_ATOMS: atom_id res chain seq x y z
N MET A 1 10.68 -0.17 13.24
CA MET A 1 12.08 0.01 12.80
C MET A 1 12.28 1.38 12.18
N SER A 2 13.41 2.02 12.51
CA SER A 2 13.84 3.27 11.85
C SER A 2 14.39 2.99 10.45
N ILE A 3 14.42 4.02 9.59
CA ILE A 3 15.07 3.96 8.27
C ILE A 3 16.51 3.44 8.37
N ASN A 4 17.29 3.94 9.33
CA ASN A 4 18.68 3.51 9.50
C ASN A 4 18.76 2.02 9.86
N SER A 5 17.85 1.53 10.73
CA SER A 5 17.79 0.10 11.06
C SER A 5 17.47 -0.75 9.83
N LEU A 6 16.53 -0.31 8.99
CA LEU A 6 16.15 -1.01 7.75
C LEU A 6 17.31 -1.07 6.75
N LYS A 7 18.14 -0.03 6.66
CA LYS A 7 19.28 0.02 5.73
C LYS A 7 20.43 -0.91 6.14
N GLU A 8 20.61 -1.14 7.44
CA GLU A 8 21.79 -1.84 7.96
C GLU A 8 21.55 -3.29 8.38
N THR A 9 20.32 -3.62 8.79
CA THR A 9 20.00 -4.92 9.38
C THR A 9 18.97 -5.70 8.56
N VAL A 10 19.02 -7.02 8.62
CA VAL A 10 18.05 -7.95 8.01
C VAL A 10 17.75 -9.01 9.06
N SER A 11 16.47 -9.18 9.43
CA SER A 11 16.07 -10.22 10.37
C SER A 11 16.06 -11.60 9.69
N ASP A 12 16.12 -12.67 10.49
CA ASP A 12 16.06 -14.02 9.92
C ASP A 12 14.70 -14.31 9.29
N ASP A 13 13.59 -13.84 9.90
CA ASP A 13 12.25 -13.98 9.32
C ASP A 13 12.12 -13.30 7.95
N GLU A 14 12.71 -12.11 7.81
CA GLU A 14 12.74 -11.39 6.54
C GLU A 14 13.58 -12.15 5.51
N LEU A 15 14.77 -12.60 5.91
CA LEU A 15 15.63 -13.39 5.05
C LEU A 15 14.87 -14.61 4.50
N GLN A 16 14.17 -15.34 5.37
CA GLN A 16 13.41 -16.52 4.98
C GLN A 16 12.25 -16.17 4.05
N THR A 17 11.56 -15.05 4.29
CA THR A 17 10.49 -14.56 3.41
C THR A 17 11.01 -14.27 2.00
N VAL A 18 12.17 -13.62 1.90
CA VAL A 18 12.81 -13.30 0.61
C VAL A 18 13.38 -14.54 -0.06
N LYS A 19 13.97 -15.48 0.70
CA LYS A 19 14.42 -16.77 0.15
C LYS A 19 13.25 -17.55 -0.45
N ALA A 20 12.12 -17.59 0.23
CA ALA A 20 10.91 -18.25 -0.27
C ALA A 20 10.42 -17.62 -1.59
N SER A 21 10.46 -16.29 -1.73
CA SER A 21 10.07 -15.63 -2.99
C SER A 21 11.03 -15.92 -4.15
N LEU A 22 12.30 -16.14 -3.84
CA LEU A 22 13.35 -16.57 -4.78
C LEU A 22 13.36 -18.07 -5.04
N ARG A 23 12.47 -18.85 -4.40
CA ARG A 23 12.43 -20.32 -4.46
C ARG A 23 13.73 -20.97 -3.95
N LEU A 24 14.38 -20.36 -2.97
CA LEU A 24 15.50 -20.93 -2.24
C LEU A 24 14.96 -21.69 -1.03
N GLU A 25 15.45 -22.92 -0.82
CA GLU A 25 15.06 -23.70 0.34
C GLU A 25 15.57 -23.05 1.64
N PRO A 26 14.86 -23.20 2.78
CA PRO A 26 15.23 -22.54 4.02
C PRO A 26 16.65 -22.87 4.51
N ASP A 27 17.12 -24.08 4.25
CA ASP A 27 18.43 -24.62 4.65
C ASP A 27 19.57 -24.30 3.67
N MET A 28 19.28 -23.75 2.49
CA MET A 28 20.29 -23.28 1.54
C MET A 28 20.97 -22.01 2.04
N THR A 29 22.14 -22.12 2.66
CA THR A 29 22.82 -20.98 3.31
C THR A 29 23.89 -20.30 2.45
N ASP A 30 24.28 -20.91 1.33
CA ASP A 30 25.36 -20.41 0.45
C ASP A 30 25.09 -18.98 -0.04
N ASP A 31 23.82 -18.68 -0.32
CA ASP A 31 23.39 -17.40 -0.88
C ASP A 31 22.92 -16.40 0.19
N ASP A 32 22.88 -16.75 1.47
CA ASP A 32 22.33 -15.89 2.53
C ASP A 32 23.03 -14.51 2.58
N LYS A 33 24.35 -14.49 2.40
CA LYS A 33 25.12 -13.24 2.38
C LYS A 33 24.72 -12.35 1.20
N LEU A 34 24.51 -12.96 0.04
CA LEU A 34 24.12 -12.27 -1.19
C LEU A 34 22.69 -11.75 -1.06
N VAL A 35 21.75 -12.59 -0.61
CA VAL A 35 20.35 -12.19 -0.40
C VAL A 35 20.25 -11.06 0.63
N LYS A 36 20.97 -11.13 1.77
CA LYS A 36 21.03 -10.03 2.76
C LYS A 36 21.57 -8.74 2.14
N MET A 37 22.58 -8.82 1.27
CA MET A 37 23.11 -7.64 0.58
C MET A 37 22.07 -7.04 -0.37
N LEU A 38 21.37 -7.86 -1.16
CA LEU A 38 20.34 -7.41 -2.10
C LEU A 38 19.14 -6.79 -1.38
N ILE A 39 18.67 -7.38 -0.27
CA ILE A 39 17.60 -6.79 0.56
C ILE A 39 17.97 -5.38 0.98
N LYS A 40 19.18 -5.19 1.51
CA LYS A 40 19.65 -3.88 1.94
C LYS A 40 19.87 -2.90 0.78
N ALA A 41 20.19 -3.39 -0.41
CA ALA A 41 20.30 -2.55 -1.62
C ALA A 41 18.91 -2.08 -2.07
N ALA A 42 17.97 -3.01 -2.23
CA ALA A 42 16.59 -2.72 -2.62
C ALA A 42 15.89 -1.77 -1.65
N ARG A 43 16.05 -1.98 -0.33
CA ARG A 43 15.54 -1.04 0.67
C ARG A 43 16.11 0.36 0.49
N ARG A 44 17.42 0.51 0.24
CA ARG A 44 18.03 1.82 0.02
C ARG A 44 17.46 2.47 -1.23
N ASP A 45 17.26 1.71 -2.31
CA ASP A 45 16.71 2.23 -3.55
C ASP A 45 15.26 2.70 -3.37
N VAL A 46 14.37 1.83 -2.89
CA VAL A 46 12.95 2.17 -2.63
C VAL A 46 12.82 3.36 -1.68
N ILE A 47 13.57 3.38 -0.57
CA ILE A 47 13.56 4.49 0.38
C ILE A 47 14.01 5.80 -0.29
N SER A 48 15.08 5.76 -1.10
CA SER A 48 15.60 6.95 -1.80
C SER A 48 14.60 7.49 -2.82
N GLN A 49 13.85 6.60 -3.47
CA GLN A 49 12.81 7.01 -4.41
C GLN A 49 11.59 7.62 -3.71
N VAL A 50 11.21 7.14 -2.53
CA VAL A 50 10.01 7.61 -1.80
C VAL A 50 10.31 8.87 -0.97
N GLY A 51 11.34 8.84 -0.12
CA GLY A 51 11.76 9.94 0.76
C GLY A 51 12.09 9.50 2.19
N GLU A 52 12.91 10.29 2.91
CA GLU A 52 13.52 9.88 4.19
C GLU A 52 13.21 10.74 5.44
N ARG A 53 12.44 11.83 5.31
CA ARG A 53 12.04 12.73 6.41
C ARG A 53 11.21 12.04 7.52
N ILE A 54 10.38 11.05 7.20
CA ILE A 54 9.54 10.32 8.17
C ILE A 54 10.24 9.00 8.52
N ASN A 55 10.87 8.96 9.70
CA ASN A 55 11.80 7.89 10.07
C ASN A 55 11.18 6.49 10.22
N ASP A 56 9.88 6.41 10.49
CA ASP A 56 9.13 5.17 10.71
C ASP A 56 8.12 4.86 9.59
N PHE A 57 8.13 5.62 8.49
CA PHE A 57 7.17 5.46 7.39
C PHE A 57 7.14 4.05 6.78
N PHE A 58 8.32 3.44 6.67
CA PHE A 58 8.50 2.12 6.08
C PHE A 58 8.33 0.98 7.10
N ASP A 59 8.14 1.31 8.38
CA ASP A 59 7.97 0.31 9.41
C ASP A 59 6.64 -0.41 9.28
N ASN A 60 6.65 -1.74 9.31
CA ASN A 60 5.47 -2.58 9.13
C ASN A 60 4.64 -2.22 7.88
N ASN A 61 5.30 -1.74 6.82
CA ASN A 61 4.65 -1.34 5.58
C ASN A 61 4.69 -2.49 4.56
N GLU A 62 3.53 -3.11 4.29
CA GLU A 62 3.43 -4.26 3.38
C GLU A 62 3.75 -3.89 1.93
N VAL A 63 3.40 -2.66 1.49
CA VAL A 63 3.70 -2.14 0.15
C VAL A 63 5.21 -2.00 -0.02
N PHE A 64 5.89 -1.52 1.01
CA PHE A 64 7.34 -1.45 1.06
C PHE A 64 7.97 -2.85 0.97
N ASN A 65 7.48 -3.80 1.77
CA ASN A 65 7.97 -5.18 1.75
C ASN A 65 7.81 -5.83 0.37
N ALA A 66 6.66 -5.64 -0.29
CA ALA A 66 6.40 -6.15 -1.63
C ALA A 66 7.34 -5.51 -2.68
N ALA A 67 7.56 -4.19 -2.61
CA ALA A 67 8.49 -3.50 -3.49
C ALA A 67 9.93 -4.04 -3.33
N VAL A 68 10.39 -4.19 -2.08
CA VAL A 68 11.71 -4.76 -1.78
C VAL A 68 11.84 -6.19 -2.34
N ILE A 69 10.84 -7.05 -2.15
CA ILE A 69 10.87 -8.43 -2.68
C ILE A 69 10.96 -8.45 -4.21
N LEU A 70 10.19 -7.61 -4.90
CA LEU A 70 10.21 -7.53 -6.36
C LEU A 70 11.57 -7.06 -6.88
N GLU A 71 12.15 -6.06 -6.23
CA GLU A 71 13.45 -5.53 -6.62
C GLU A 71 14.57 -6.54 -6.34
N VAL A 72 14.58 -7.18 -5.17
CA VAL A 72 15.52 -8.27 -4.87
C VAL A 72 15.40 -9.39 -5.90
N SER A 73 14.18 -9.78 -6.26
CA SER A 73 13.93 -10.81 -7.29
C SER A 73 14.48 -10.39 -8.64
N HIS A 74 14.32 -9.13 -9.02
CA HIS A 74 14.89 -8.61 -10.25
C HIS A 74 16.43 -8.66 -10.22
N LEU A 75 17.05 -8.12 -9.16
CA LEU A 75 18.50 -8.07 -8.99
C LEU A 75 19.14 -9.47 -8.90
N TYR A 76 18.47 -10.42 -8.22
CA TYR A 76 18.95 -11.78 -8.05
C TYR A 76 18.89 -12.58 -9.37
N ASN A 77 17.85 -12.40 -10.18
CA ASN A 77 17.71 -13.14 -11.43
C ASN A 77 18.55 -12.55 -12.59
N HIS A 78 18.92 -11.27 -12.52
CA HIS A 78 19.64 -10.57 -13.58
C HIS A 78 21.05 -10.14 -13.15
N ARG A 79 21.84 -11.08 -12.59
CA ARG A 79 23.21 -10.82 -12.10
C ARG A 79 24.29 -10.77 -13.18
N SER A 80 23.99 -11.23 -14.39
CA SER A 80 24.96 -11.27 -15.50
C SER A 80 24.96 -9.96 -16.29
N ALA A 81 26.14 -9.38 -16.51
CA ALA A 81 26.33 -8.19 -17.35
C ALA A 81 25.99 -8.45 -18.83
N THR A 82 25.98 -9.71 -19.23
CA THR A 82 25.56 -10.19 -20.55
C THR A 82 24.44 -11.19 -20.35
N SER A 83 23.31 -10.97 -21.01
CA SER A 83 22.23 -11.95 -21.08
C SER A 83 22.10 -12.41 -22.53
N GLU A 84 22.02 -13.72 -22.75
CA GLU A 84 21.69 -14.27 -24.08
C GLU A 84 20.23 -13.98 -24.47
N GLN A 85 19.40 -13.58 -23.49
CA GLN A 85 18.02 -13.13 -23.65
C GLN A 85 17.90 -11.64 -23.37
N GLN A 86 17.01 -10.93 -24.06
CA GLN A 86 16.74 -9.52 -23.78
C GLN A 86 16.31 -9.36 -22.31
N THR A 87 17.10 -8.62 -21.51
CA THR A 87 16.77 -8.33 -20.11
C THR A 87 15.53 -7.46 -20.06
N TYR A 88 14.53 -7.88 -19.28
CA TYR A 88 13.28 -7.14 -19.17
C TYR A 88 13.44 -5.91 -18.28
N GLU A 89 12.68 -4.89 -18.65
CA GLU A 89 12.44 -3.66 -17.90
C GLU A 89 12.10 -3.98 -16.43
N VAL A 90 12.48 -3.10 -15.52
CA VAL A 90 12.07 -3.17 -14.11
C VAL A 90 10.55 -3.42 -14.06
N PRO A 91 10.06 -4.39 -13.28
CA PRO A 91 8.66 -4.76 -13.32
C PRO A 91 7.76 -3.54 -13.11
N MET A 92 6.80 -3.28 -14.02
CA MET A 92 5.82 -2.18 -13.88
C MET A 92 5.14 -2.16 -12.50
N ALA A 93 4.96 -3.34 -11.91
CA ALA A 93 4.46 -3.50 -10.54
C ALA A 93 5.31 -2.74 -9.50
N LEU A 94 6.65 -2.78 -9.60
CA LEU A 94 7.54 -2.08 -8.67
C LEU A 94 7.29 -0.56 -8.69
N TYR A 95 7.22 0.02 -9.89
CA TYR A 95 6.96 1.46 -10.03
C TYR A 95 5.57 1.85 -9.51
N SER A 96 4.56 1.01 -9.72
CA SER A 96 3.22 1.24 -9.18
C SER A 96 3.23 1.30 -7.65
N LEU A 97 3.92 0.35 -6.98
CA LEU A 97 4.05 0.33 -5.52
C LEU A 97 4.82 1.55 -5.00
N ILE A 98 5.93 1.92 -5.67
CA ILE A 98 6.72 3.10 -5.30
C ILE A 98 5.89 4.38 -5.44
N ASN A 99 5.11 4.52 -6.51
CA ASN A 99 4.27 5.69 -6.72
C ASN A 99 3.16 5.80 -5.67
N SER A 100 2.51 4.68 -5.34
CA SER A 100 1.54 4.62 -4.23
C SER A 100 2.16 5.08 -2.90
N MET A 101 3.36 4.58 -2.57
CA MET A 101 4.08 5.02 -1.37
C MET A 101 4.46 6.50 -1.43
N LYS A 102 4.87 7.02 -2.59
CA LYS A 102 5.18 8.45 -2.76
C LYS A 102 3.95 9.33 -2.49
N ASP A 103 2.77 8.91 -2.93
CA ASP A 103 1.52 9.65 -2.69
C ASP A 103 1.20 9.72 -1.20
N GLU A 104 1.22 8.57 -0.52
CA GLU A 104 0.99 8.50 0.93
C GLU A 104 2.05 9.29 1.71
N TYR A 105 3.31 9.15 1.33
CA TYR A 105 4.43 9.86 1.95
C TYR A 105 4.26 11.37 1.84
N ARG A 106 3.94 11.88 0.63
CA ARG A 106 3.68 13.30 0.40
C ARG A 106 2.51 13.80 1.24
N TYR A 107 1.43 13.04 1.32
CA TYR A 107 0.28 13.39 2.16
C TYR A 107 0.69 13.57 3.62
N ARG A 108 1.44 12.61 4.19
CA ARG A 108 1.90 12.69 5.59
C ARG A 108 2.84 13.89 5.82
N ILE A 109 3.73 14.18 4.88
CA ILE A 109 4.60 15.36 4.94
C ILE A 109 3.80 16.66 4.90
N MET A 110 2.86 16.80 3.96
CA MET A 110 2.04 18.00 3.85
C MET A 110 1.18 18.21 5.10
N LYS A 111 0.66 17.13 5.68
CA LYS A 111 -0.04 17.16 6.97
C LYS A 111 0.89 17.59 8.11
N SER A 112 2.11 17.07 8.18
CA SER A 112 3.08 17.47 9.22
C SER A 112 3.57 18.90 9.07
N ASP A 113 3.68 19.39 7.83
CA ASP A 113 4.12 20.75 7.50
C ASP A 113 2.97 21.77 7.66
N GLY A 114 1.76 21.33 8.04
CA GLY A 114 0.59 22.20 8.26
C GLY A 114 -0.04 22.74 6.98
N LEU A 115 0.28 22.15 5.82
CA LEU A 115 -0.21 22.57 4.50
C LEU A 115 -1.55 21.95 4.11
N LEU A 116 -2.03 20.96 4.89
CA LEU A 116 -3.35 20.37 4.76
C LEU A 116 -4.13 20.62 6.06
N SER A 117 -5.26 21.32 5.95
CA SER A 117 -6.25 21.40 7.03
C SER A 117 -7.10 20.14 7.03
N ASP A 118 -7.43 19.62 8.22
CA ASP A 118 -8.41 18.55 8.39
C ASP A 118 -9.78 19.14 7.99
N ASP A 119 -10.17 19.00 6.72
CA ASP A 119 -11.49 19.42 6.25
C ASP A 119 -12.56 18.39 6.67
N SER A 120 -12.50 17.98 7.93
CA SER A 120 -13.62 17.38 8.63
C SER A 120 -14.42 18.49 9.30
N SER A 121 -14.89 19.46 8.51
CA SER A 121 -15.97 20.35 8.96
C SER A 121 -17.27 19.56 8.90
N ASP A 122 -17.81 19.26 10.07
CA ASP A 122 -19.23 19.34 10.38
C ASP A 122 -20.22 19.06 9.24
N SER A 123 -20.66 17.81 9.13
CA SER A 123 -22.06 17.55 8.75
C SER A 123 -22.91 17.55 10.03
N ALA A 124 -22.89 18.66 10.76
CA ALA A 124 -23.94 19.02 11.69
C ALA A 124 -24.77 20.12 10.99
N ASP A 125 -26.09 19.92 11.05
CA ASP A 125 -27.14 20.90 10.77
C ASP A 125 -27.64 21.07 9.32
N ALA A 126 -28.65 20.28 8.99
CA ALA A 126 -29.98 20.72 8.52
C ALA A 126 -30.80 19.43 8.22
N GLU A 127 -31.80 19.06 8.99
CA GLU A 127 -33.16 19.55 8.77
C GLU A 127 -33.97 19.51 10.07
N SER A 128 -34.16 20.70 10.65
CA SER A 128 -35.32 21.00 11.48
C SER A 128 -36.43 21.49 10.57
N SER A 129 -37.57 20.79 10.64
CA SER A 129 -38.92 21.32 10.46
C SER A 129 -39.32 21.83 9.07
N ASN A 130 -40.16 21.06 8.34
CA ASN A 130 -41.25 21.69 7.63
C ASN A 130 -42.55 20.87 7.56
N GLU A 131 -43.59 21.50 8.11
CA GLU A 131 -45.03 21.43 7.89
C GLU A 131 -45.69 20.28 7.09
N LYS A 132 -46.52 19.52 7.82
CA LYS A 132 -47.95 19.23 7.59
C LYS A 132 -48.57 19.72 6.27
N THR A 133 -48.93 18.82 5.34
CA THR A 133 -50.22 18.91 4.62
C THR A 133 -50.69 17.55 4.06
N ALA A 134 -51.94 17.22 4.42
CA ALA A 134 -52.93 16.36 3.77
C ALA A 134 -52.51 15.34 2.70
N ASN A 135 -52.67 14.04 3.01
CA ASN A 135 -52.92 13.01 2.00
C ASN A 135 -54.38 12.54 2.10
N SER A 136 -55.24 13.04 1.20
CA SER A 136 -56.51 12.41 0.87
C SER A 136 -56.34 11.65 -0.44
N ASN A 137 -56.53 10.34 -0.42
CA ASN A 137 -57.28 9.57 -1.42
C ASN A 137 -57.32 8.11 -0.96
N GLN A 138 -58.50 7.66 -0.52
CA GLN A 138 -59.45 6.87 -1.31
C GLN A 138 -59.11 5.37 -1.25
N THR A 139 -59.76 4.66 -0.32
CA THR A 139 -60.99 3.85 -0.50
C THR A 139 -60.77 2.60 -1.34
N SER A 140 -60.81 1.46 -0.66
CA SER A 140 -61.12 0.15 -1.21
C SER A 140 -62.00 -0.57 -0.19
N GLU A 141 -63.31 -0.51 -0.38
CA GLU A 141 -64.22 -1.59 0.06
C GLU A 141 -65.49 -1.50 -0.81
N LEU A 142 -65.68 -2.55 -1.61
CA LEU A 142 -66.82 -2.83 -2.48
C LEU A 142 -67.55 -4.06 -1.90
N GLY A 143 -68.89 -4.02 -1.90
CA GLY A 143 -69.82 -5.09 -1.49
C GLY A 143 -70.74 -4.58 -0.38
N ASP A 144 -72.07 -4.55 -0.44
CA ASP A 144 -73.08 -5.27 -1.22
C ASP A 144 -74.24 -4.27 -1.50
N GLU A 145 -74.73 -4.16 -2.73
CA GLU A 145 -75.91 -4.87 -3.27
C GLU A 145 -77.26 -4.68 -2.53
N HIS A 146 -78.16 -4.01 -3.26
CA HIS A 146 -79.60 -4.21 -3.36
C HIS A 146 -80.58 -3.81 -2.23
N ASN A 147 -81.06 -2.57 -2.40
CA ASN A 147 -82.47 -2.17 -2.61
C ASN A 147 -83.55 -3.25 -2.46
N GLY A 148 -84.47 -3.00 -1.52
CA GLY A 148 -85.79 -3.62 -1.36
C GLY A 148 -86.61 -2.83 -0.34
#